data_AF-A0A016QMQ4-F1
#
_entry.id   AF-A0A016QMQ4-F1
#
_cell.length_a   1.000
_cell.length_b   1.000
_cell.length_c   1.000
_cell.angle_alpha   90.00
_cell.angle_beta   90.00
_cell.angle_gamma   90.00
#
_symmetry.space_group_name_H-M   'P 1'
#
loop_
_entity.id
_entity.type
_entity.pdbx_description
1 polymer ?
#
loop_
_entity_poly.entity_id
_entity_poly.type
_entity_poly.pdbx_seq_one_letter_code
_entity_poly.pdbx_strand_id
1 'polypeptide(L)'
;MDDLSAEMRAIQAQFQAGFSEQAGFFYPYPLTPTPGIPFRGNVWAADVRGSAYARAVQQMPTLAAQDVRFLTVAPGEDPPGERAIIPFDGGRLTLHFWAQLDPMSGEAIAACSWVL
;
A
#
# COMPACT_ATOMS: atom_id res chain seq x y z
N MET A 1 36.78 -12.35 -7.76
CA MET A 1 35.98 -12.37 -6.50
C MET A 1 36.28 -11.03 -5.87
N ASP A 2 35.51 -10.00 -6.24
CA ASP A 2 35.83 -8.62 -5.91
C ASP A 2 35.57 -8.36 -4.42
N ASP A 3 36.65 -8.24 -3.67
CA ASP A 3 36.64 -7.89 -2.26
C ASP A 3 36.17 -6.43 -2.13
N LEU A 4 34.91 -6.24 -1.72
CA LEU A 4 34.35 -4.93 -1.42
C LEU A 4 35.25 -4.22 -0.38
N SER A 5 35.63 -2.98 -0.66
CA SER A 5 36.45 -2.19 0.25
C SER A 5 35.73 -1.99 1.61
N ALA A 6 36.49 -1.71 2.66
CA ALA A 6 35.93 -1.52 4.00
C ALA A 6 34.88 -0.39 4.04
N GLU A 7 35.06 0.65 3.22
CA GLU A 7 34.09 1.74 3.06
C GLU A 7 32.80 1.27 2.37
N MET A 8 32.89 0.45 1.32
CA MET A 8 31.71 -0.10 0.65
C MET A 8 30.91 -1.03 1.57
N ARG A 9 31.60 -1.82 2.41
CA ARG A 9 30.96 -2.65 3.45
C ARG A 9 30.26 -1.81 4.51
N ALA A 10 30.87 -0.69 4.93
CA ALA A 10 30.26 0.22 5.90
C ALA A 10 29.01 0.90 5.34
N ILE A 11 29.04 1.35 4.08
CA ILE A 11 27.89 1.93 3.39
C ILE A 11 26.78 0.88 3.22
N GLN A 12 27.14 -0.36 2.84
CA GLN A 12 26.17 -1.45 2.68
C GLN A 12 25.53 -1.85 4.01
N ALA A 13 26.30 -1.88 5.11
CA ALA A 13 25.78 -2.12 6.45
C ALA A 13 24.89 -0.97 6.95
N GLN A 14 25.21 0.29 6.65
CA GLN A 14 24.36 1.45 6.93
C GLN A 14 23.05 1.40 6.15
N PHE A 15 23.12 1.03 4.87
CA PHE A 15 21.93 0.79 4.04
C PHE A 15 21.09 -0.35 4.62
N GLN A 16 21.67 -1.50 4.92
CA GLN A 16 20.94 -2.64 5.49
C GLN A 16 20.34 -2.34 6.87
N ALA A 17 21.05 -1.61 7.74
CA ALA A 17 20.55 -1.17 9.04
C ALA A 17 19.38 -0.17 8.91
N GLY A 18 19.42 0.72 7.91
CA GLY A 18 18.31 1.62 7.58
C GLY A 18 17.08 0.89 7.03
N PHE A 19 17.27 -0.23 6.34
CA PHE A 19 16.17 -1.07 5.85
C PHE A 19 15.57 -1.95 6.97
N SER A 20 16.34 -2.39 7.97
CA SER A 20 15.85 -3.33 8.98
C SER A 20 14.85 -2.76 9.99
N GLU A 21 14.76 -1.43 10.17
CA GLU A 21 13.86 -0.83 11.18
C GLU A 21 12.66 -0.08 10.59
N GLN A 22 12.66 0.25 9.29
CA GLN A 22 11.54 0.99 8.65
C GLN A 22 11.18 0.55 7.23
N ALA A 23 11.88 -0.41 6.62
CA ALA A 23 11.36 -1.05 5.42
C ALA A 23 10.44 -2.18 5.87
N GLY A 24 9.17 -1.85 6.14
CA GLY A 24 8.12 -2.85 6.20
C GLY A 24 8.17 -3.63 4.89
N PHE A 25 8.74 -4.83 4.93
CA PHE A 25 8.69 -5.74 3.80
C PHE A 25 7.21 -5.95 3.49
N PHE A 26 6.74 -5.31 2.42
CA PHE A 26 5.36 -5.38 1.92
C PHE A 26 5.11 -6.77 1.34
N TYR A 27 5.11 -7.79 2.20
CA TYR A 27 4.68 -9.13 1.80
C TYR A 27 3.16 -9.10 1.66
N PRO A 28 2.63 -9.32 0.45
CA PRO A 28 1.21 -9.26 0.24
C PRO A 28 0.54 -10.41 1.00
N TYR A 29 -0.45 -10.06 1.81
CA TYR A 29 -1.20 -10.98 2.66
C TYR A 29 -2.61 -11.20 2.09
N PRO A 30 -3.26 -12.32 2.45
CA PRO A 30 -4.60 -12.61 1.95
C PRO A 30 -5.61 -11.59 2.49
N LEU A 31 -6.36 -10.99 1.58
CA LEU A 31 -7.44 -10.04 1.85
C LEU A 31 -8.73 -10.59 1.24
N THR A 32 -9.82 -10.52 2.01
CA THR A 32 -11.13 -11.05 1.58
C THR A 32 -12.12 -9.89 1.46
N PRO A 33 -12.34 -9.34 0.25
CA PRO A 33 -13.30 -8.29 0.02
C PRO A 33 -14.74 -8.83 0.05
N THR A 34 -15.68 -7.98 0.41
CA THR A 34 -17.13 -8.22 0.28
C THR A 34 -17.77 -7.04 -0.45
N PRO A 35 -18.41 -7.25 -1.61
CA PRO A 35 -18.39 -8.48 -2.43
C PRO A 35 -17.00 -8.72 -3.06
N GLY A 36 -16.70 -9.97 -3.42
CA GLY A 36 -15.52 -10.31 -4.22
C GLY A 36 -14.90 -11.65 -3.87
N ILE A 37 -13.78 -11.96 -4.52
CA ILE A 37 -12.95 -13.13 -4.24
C ILE A 37 -11.71 -12.72 -3.43
N PRO A 38 -11.18 -13.61 -2.57
CA PRO A 38 -9.93 -13.34 -1.87
C PRO A 38 -8.78 -13.09 -2.85
N PHE A 39 -7.91 -12.14 -2.52
CA PHE A 39 -6.72 -11.79 -3.30
C PHE A 39 -5.53 -11.53 -2.38
N ARG A 40 -4.33 -11.40 -2.95
CA ARG A 40 -3.12 -10.99 -2.23
C ARG A 40 -2.83 -9.50 -2.48
N GLY A 41 -2.67 -8.75 -1.40
CA GLY A 41 -2.44 -7.32 -1.47
C GLY A 41 -1.69 -6.76 -0.26
N ASN A 42 -1.28 -5.50 -0.36
CA ASN A 42 -0.67 -4.74 0.73
C ASN A 42 -1.58 -3.57 1.11
N VAL A 43 -1.61 -3.21 2.40
CA VAL A 43 -2.29 -1.99 2.87
C VAL A 43 -1.33 -1.15 3.68
N TRP A 44 -1.34 0.16 3.44
CA TRP A 44 -0.56 1.12 4.23
C TRP A 44 -1.30 2.43 4.44
N ALA A 45 -0.90 3.16 5.48
CA ALA A 45 -1.44 4.49 5.75
C ALA A 45 -1.01 5.50 4.70
N ALA A 46 -1.95 6.33 4.23
CA ALA A 46 -1.62 7.41 3.33
C ALA A 46 -0.85 8.51 4.07
N ASP A 47 0.22 9.02 3.46
CA ASP A 47 0.86 10.25 3.93
C ASP A 47 0.04 11.46 3.47
N VAL A 48 -0.50 12.22 4.43
CA VAL A 48 -1.33 13.42 4.17
C VAL A 48 -0.58 14.53 3.44
N ARG A 49 0.76 14.53 3.47
CA ARG A 49 1.62 15.46 2.73
C ARG A 49 1.97 14.95 1.33
N GLY A 50 1.66 13.69 1.04
CA GLY A 50 1.99 13.01 -0.20
C GLY A 50 1.09 13.44 -1.36
N SER A 51 1.67 13.46 -2.57
CA SER A 51 0.95 13.75 -3.80
C SER A 51 -0.17 12.73 -4.09
N ALA A 52 0.04 11.46 -3.74
CA ALA A 52 -0.98 10.41 -3.88
C ALA A 52 -2.22 10.70 -3.03
N TYR A 53 -2.04 11.11 -1.78
CA TYR A 53 -3.15 11.52 -0.91
C TYR A 53 -3.86 12.76 -1.44
N ALA A 54 -3.09 13.79 -1.83
CA ALA A 54 -3.66 15.01 -2.40
C ALA A 54 -4.52 14.72 -3.62
N ARG A 55 -4.07 13.84 -4.52
CA ARG A 55 -4.85 13.39 -5.67
C ARG A 55 -6.11 12.62 -5.24
N ALA A 56 -5.99 11.74 -4.25
CA ALA A 56 -7.14 10.97 -3.79
C ALA A 56 -8.24 11.87 -3.21
N VAL A 57 -7.86 12.87 -2.40
CA VAL A 57 -8.77 13.88 -1.87
C VAL A 57 -9.35 14.78 -2.97
N GLN A 58 -8.57 15.13 -4.00
CA GLN A 58 -9.10 15.89 -5.15
C GLN A 58 -10.19 15.12 -5.90
N GLN A 59 -10.04 13.81 -6.05
CA GLN A 59 -11.05 12.96 -6.68
C GLN A 59 -12.26 12.72 -5.79
N MET A 60 -12.05 12.59 -4.47
CA MET A 60 -13.10 12.39 -3.48
C MET A 60 -12.86 13.24 -2.23
N PRO A 61 -13.39 14.48 -2.19
CA PRO A 61 -13.12 15.43 -1.11
C PRO A 61 -13.50 14.95 0.30
N THR A 62 -14.46 14.04 0.42
CA THR A 62 -14.87 13.45 1.69
C THR A 62 -13.78 12.63 2.37
N LEU A 63 -12.74 12.20 1.64
CA LEU A 63 -11.60 11.48 2.20
C LEU A 63 -10.72 12.35 3.11
N ALA A 64 -10.78 13.68 2.97
CA ALA A 64 -9.98 14.60 3.78
C ALA A 64 -10.30 14.52 5.29
N ALA A 65 -11.47 14.01 5.65
CA ALA A 65 -11.93 13.88 7.03
C ALA A 65 -11.88 12.43 7.55
N GLN A 66 -11.25 11.52 6.81
CA GLN A 66 -11.22 10.08 7.11
C GLN A 66 -9.78 9.58 7.27
N ASP A 67 -9.61 8.43 7.93
CA ASP A 67 -8.34 7.71 7.90
C ASP A 67 -8.19 7.04 6.53
N VAL A 68 -7.28 7.55 5.70
CA VAL A 68 -7.07 7.06 4.34
C VAL A 68 -5.95 6.02 4.32
N ARG A 69 -6.27 4.86 3.75
CA ARG A 69 -5.31 3.78 3.50
C ARG A 69 -5.21 3.52 2.01
N PHE A 70 -4.01 3.20 1.55
CA PHE A 70 -3.81 2.70 0.20
C PHE A 70 -3.74 1.18 0.22
N LEU A 71 -4.37 0.56 -0.78
CA LEU A 71 -4.45 -0.87 -0.97
C LEU A 71 -3.83 -1.25 -2.32
N THR A 72 -3.00 -2.28 -2.39
CA THR A 72 -2.58 -2.85 -3.68
C THR A 72 -3.17 -4.22 -3.96
N VAL A 73 -3.30 -4.50 -5.26
CA VAL A 73 -3.61 -5.85 -5.78
C VAL A 73 -2.43 -6.31 -6.59
N ALA A 74 -1.96 -7.52 -6.29
CA ALA A 74 -0.87 -8.15 -7.02
C ALA A 74 -1.22 -8.35 -8.51
N PRO A 75 -0.24 -8.27 -9.44
CA PRO A 75 -0.51 -8.51 -10.86
C PRO A 75 -1.11 -9.90 -11.11
N GLY A 76 -2.22 -9.96 -11.84
CA GLY A 76 -2.91 -11.20 -12.20
C GLY A 76 -4.01 -11.64 -11.23
N GLU A 77 -4.22 -10.92 -10.13
CA GLU A 77 -5.38 -11.06 -9.26
C GLU A 77 -6.50 -10.12 -9.71
N ASP A 78 -7.77 -10.50 -9.50
CA ASP A 78 -8.91 -9.65 -9.82
C ASP A 78 -9.11 -8.59 -8.71
N PRO A 79 -9.02 -7.28 -9.04
CA PRO A 79 -9.19 -6.24 -8.04
C PRO A 79 -10.65 -6.18 -7.56
N PRO A 80 -10.91 -5.98 -6.26
CA PRO A 80 -12.27 -5.76 -5.77
C PRO A 80 -12.90 -4.50 -6.38
N GLY A 81 -14.23 -4.55 -6.53
CA GLY A 81 -15.00 -3.42 -7.03
C GLY A 81 -15.04 -2.23 -6.05
N GLU A 82 -15.46 -1.08 -6.56
CA GLU A 82 -15.76 0.09 -5.72
C GLU A 82 -16.78 -0.28 -4.62
N ARG A 83 -16.59 0.31 -3.43
CA ARG A 83 -17.37 0.07 -2.20
C ARG A 83 -17.20 -1.32 -1.61
N ALA A 84 -16.26 -2.13 -2.11
CA ALA A 84 -15.88 -3.36 -1.43
C ALA A 84 -15.41 -3.08 0.00
N ILE A 85 -15.86 -3.91 0.93
CA ILE A 85 -15.48 -3.86 2.33
C ILE A 85 -14.47 -4.97 2.60
N ILE A 86 -13.30 -4.62 3.12
CA ILE A 86 -12.22 -5.56 3.41
C ILE A 86 -11.92 -5.52 4.92
N PRO A 87 -12.10 -6.62 5.66
CA PRO A 87 -11.67 -6.72 7.05
C PRO A 87 -10.15 -6.57 7.13
N PHE A 88 -9.67 -5.61 7.93
CA PHE A 88 -8.25 -5.34 8.05
C PHE A 88 -7.90 -4.74 9.40
N ASP A 89 -6.92 -5.34 10.06
CA ASP A 89 -6.33 -4.87 11.33
C ASP A 89 -7.39 -4.58 12.42
N GLY A 90 -8.32 -5.51 12.60
CA GLY A 90 -9.44 -5.36 13.54
C GLY A 90 -10.56 -4.43 13.10
N GLY A 91 -10.36 -3.64 12.03
CA GLY A 91 -11.34 -2.73 11.45
C GLY A 91 -11.79 -3.13 10.04
N ARG A 92 -12.26 -2.13 9.28
CA ARG A 92 -12.78 -2.28 7.92
C ARG A 92 -12.23 -1.22 7.00
N LEU A 93 -11.71 -1.66 5.86
CA LEU A 93 -11.41 -0.81 4.72
C LEU A 93 -12.63 -0.74 3.81
N THR A 94 -13.03 0.46 3.43
CA THR A 94 -14.01 0.67 2.35
C THR A 94 -13.27 1.20 1.14
N LEU A 95 -13.31 0.46 0.03
CA LEU A 95 -12.70 0.87 -1.23
C LEU A 95 -13.53 1.98 -1.88
N HIS A 96 -12.91 3.09 -2.25
CA HIS A 96 -13.61 4.18 -2.96
C HIS A 96 -13.36 4.13 -4.46
N PHE A 97 -12.09 4.02 -4.86
CA PHE A 97 -11.69 3.91 -6.27
C PHE A 97 -10.26 3.38 -6.40
N TRP A 98 -9.91 2.92 -7.60
CA TRP A 98 -8.54 2.56 -7.99
C TRP A 98 -7.78 3.79 -8.49
N ALA A 99 -6.78 4.20 -7.72
CA ALA A 99 -5.89 5.33 -7.91
C ALA A 99 -4.61 4.97 -8.69
N GLN A 100 -4.71 4.86 -10.02
CA GLN A 100 -3.59 4.62 -10.95
C GLN A 100 -2.78 3.33 -10.69
N LEU A 101 -1.99 2.91 -11.68
CA LEU A 101 -1.07 1.78 -11.58
C LEU A 101 0.28 2.30 -11.06
N ASP A 102 0.91 1.57 -10.15
CA ASP A 102 2.31 1.81 -9.81
C ASP A 102 3.17 1.52 -11.04
N PRO A 103 3.90 2.52 -11.59
CA PRO A 103 4.73 2.32 -12.78
C PRO A 103 5.90 1.34 -12.55
N MET A 104 6.30 1.08 -11.31
CA MET A 104 7.40 0.15 -11.00
C MET A 104 6.93 -1.29 -10.82
N SER A 105 5.93 -1.52 -9.97
CA SER A 105 5.44 -2.87 -9.67
C SER A 105 4.31 -3.35 -10.60
N GLY A 106 3.65 -2.43 -11.30
CA GLY A 106 2.43 -2.73 -12.07
C GLY A 106 1.21 -2.99 -11.20
N GLU A 107 1.30 -2.82 -9.88
CA GLU A 107 0.18 -3.00 -8.96
C GLU A 107 -0.88 -1.92 -9.17
N ALA A 108 -2.15 -2.32 -9.13
CA ALA A 108 -3.24 -1.36 -9.00
C ALA A 108 -3.27 -0.85 -7.57
N ILE A 109 -3.27 0.48 -7.38
CA ILE A 109 -3.39 1.10 -6.06
C ILE A 109 -4.83 1.57 -5.90
N ALA A 110 -5.49 1.28 -4.78
CA ALA A 110 -6.81 1.79 -4.42
C ALA A 110 -6.71 2.78 -3.26
N ALA A 111 -7.58 3.78 -3.27
CA ALA A 111 -7.82 4.64 -2.13
C ALA A 111 -8.98 4.07 -1.30
N CYS A 112 -8.71 3.81 -0.03
CA CYS A 112 -9.66 3.28 0.94
C CYS A 112 -9.83 4.25 2.11
N SER A 113 -11.02 4.25 2.72
CA SER A 113 -11.15 4.74 4.09
C SER A 113 -11.12 3.58 5.08
N TRP A 114 -10.55 3.79 6.25
CA TRP A 114 -10.48 2.81 7.33
C TRP A 114 -11.26 3.27 8.55
N VAL A 115 -11.96 2.33 9.17
CA VAL A 115 -12.71 2.52 10.42
C VAL A 115 -12.46 1.32 11.32
N LEU A 116 -12.21 1.56 12.60
CA LEU A 116 -12.10 0.52 13.63
C LEU A 116 -13.47 -0.15 13.89
#